data_AF-A0A6I4I3W7-F1
#
_entry.id   AF-A0A6I4I3W7-F1
#
_cell.length_a   1.000
_cell.length_b   1.000
_cell.length_c   1.000
_cell.angle_alpha   90.00
_cell.angle_beta   90.00
_cell.angle_gamma   90.00
#
_symmetry.space_group_name_H-M   'P 1'
#
loop_
_entity.id
_entity.type
_entity.pdbx_description
1 polymer ?
#
loop_
_entity_poly.entity_id
_entity_poly.type
_entity_poly.pdbx_seq_one_letter_code
_entity_poly.pdbx_strand_id
1 'polypeptide(L)'
;MKRAFLPALFVLLLFGLRAAAQTYTVPVNYKFSSPADYKRYEPQVLETVDWLQNTPWTEEPVKRRLANAFLFKWIQGVPGIVMTIMPELINLTDKNNLLMAAFVGGYSKYAIEHPGYLKEEANNAAVRALIAKYRAEPTRKKDEDIEKLIRLERDGQLGYWVMNDYEKPQQE
;
A
#
# COMPACT_ATOMS: atom_id res chain seq x y z
N MET A 1 38.20 6.18 -39.03
CA MET A 1 38.03 6.11 -37.56
C MET A 1 36.59 6.51 -37.18
N LYS A 2 35.60 5.61 -37.29
CA LYS A 2 34.19 5.94 -36.97
C LYS A 2 33.37 4.71 -36.58
N ARG A 3 33.77 3.94 -35.55
CA ARG A 3 32.91 2.90 -34.96
C ARG A 3 33.28 2.67 -33.50
N ALA A 4 32.98 3.62 -32.63
CA ALA A 4 33.14 3.45 -31.17
C ALA A 4 32.06 4.15 -30.35
N PHE A 5 30.94 4.59 -30.97
CA PHE A 5 29.88 5.31 -30.26
C PHE A 5 28.69 4.45 -29.82
N LEU A 6 28.65 3.16 -30.17
CA LEU A 6 27.53 2.28 -29.84
C LEU A 6 27.58 1.59 -28.45
N PRO A 7 28.75 1.29 -27.82
CA PRO A 7 28.74 0.61 -26.53
C PRO A 7 28.46 1.54 -25.34
N ALA A 8 28.61 2.86 -25.49
CA ALA A 8 28.37 3.83 -24.42
C ALA A 8 26.88 3.99 -24.06
N LEU A 9 25.98 3.86 -25.04
CA LEU A 9 24.53 4.00 -24.83
C LEU A 9 23.94 2.80 -24.06
N PHE A 10 24.53 1.61 -24.20
CA PHE A 10 24.05 0.38 -23.55
C PHE A 10 24.40 0.32 -22.06
N VAL A 11 25.52 0.94 -21.65
CA VAL A 11 25.92 1.02 -20.23
C VAL A 11 25.05 2.01 -19.45
N LEU A 12 24.59 3.10 -20.08
CA LEU A 12 23.69 4.07 -19.45
C LEU A 12 22.28 3.51 -19.17
N LEU A 13 21.81 2.56 -19.98
CA LEU A 13 20.52 1.88 -19.77
C LEU A 13 20.52 0.91 -18.58
N LEU A 14 21.68 0.35 -18.20
CA LEU A 14 21.78 -0.60 -17.09
C LEU A 14 21.85 0.09 -15.71
N PHE A 15 22.21 1.37 -15.65
CA PHE A 15 22.22 2.14 -14.39
C PHE A 15 20.83 2.69 -13.98
N GLY A 16 19.86 2.72 -14.90
CA GLY A 16 18.51 3.22 -14.61
C GLY A 16 17.65 2.28 -13.73
N LEU A 17 18.03 1.02 -13.59
CA LEU A 17 17.23 0.02 -12.88
C LEU A 17 17.46 -0.02 -11.35
N ARG A 18 18.27 0.90 -10.81
CA ARG A 18 18.52 1.02 -9.36
C ARG A 18 17.98 2.32 -8.74
N ALA A 19 17.01 2.96 -9.38
CA ALA A 19 16.39 4.20 -8.90
C ALA A 19 15.31 4.01 -7.81
N ALA A 20 15.15 2.81 -7.24
CA ALA A 20 14.23 2.55 -6.12
C ALA A 20 14.86 2.77 -4.73
N ALA A 21 16.13 3.19 -4.67
CA ALA A 21 16.72 3.74 -3.45
C ALA A 21 16.39 5.24 -3.33
N GLN A 22 15.10 5.61 -3.40
CA GLN A 22 14.71 6.87 -2.77
C GLN A 22 15.06 6.71 -1.29
N THR A 23 15.90 7.59 -0.76
CA THR A 23 16.22 7.65 0.67
C THR A 23 14.98 8.10 1.42
N TYR A 24 14.00 7.21 1.58
CA TYR A 24 12.86 7.42 2.45
C TYR A 24 13.36 7.42 3.89
N THR A 25 13.01 8.48 4.62
CA THR A 25 13.27 8.62 6.05
C THR A 25 11.95 8.53 6.78
N VAL A 26 11.83 7.56 7.68
CA VAL A 26 10.60 7.40 8.46
C VAL A 26 10.37 8.65 9.31
N PRO A 27 9.17 9.26 9.27
CA PRO A 27 8.83 10.34 10.18
C PRO A 27 8.96 9.89 11.64
N VAL A 28 9.80 10.60 12.38
CA VAL A 28 10.00 10.41 13.82
C VAL A 28 9.54 11.66 14.56
N ASN A 29 9.18 11.51 15.84
CA ASN A 29 8.73 12.61 16.69
C ASN A 29 7.53 13.40 16.13
N TYR A 30 6.68 12.74 15.33
CA TYR A 30 5.45 13.35 14.82
C TYR A 30 4.46 13.61 15.96
N LYS A 31 3.69 14.68 15.83
CA LYS A 31 2.66 15.06 16.80
C LYS A 31 1.35 15.34 16.08
N PHE A 32 0.34 14.57 16.42
CA PHE A 32 -1.02 14.77 15.91
C PHE A 32 -1.90 15.30 17.05
N SER A 33 -1.99 16.64 17.17
CA SER A 33 -2.77 17.28 18.24
C SER A 33 -3.95 18.09 17.73
N SER A 34 -3.97 18.36 16.43
CA SER A 34 -5.05 19.10 15.77
C SER A 34 -5.36 18.49 14.40
N PRO A 35 -6.56 18.72 13.85
CA PRO A 35 -6.87 18.37 12.46
C PRO A 35 -5.85 18.89 11.45
N ALA A 36 -5.31 20.09 11.68
CA ALA A 36 -4.30 20.69 10.82
C ALA A 36 -2.97 19.92 10.85
N ASP A 37 -2.59 19.32 11.98
CA ASP A 37 -1.39 18.47 12.05
C ASP A 37 -1.54 17.24 11.16
N TYR A 38 -2.67 16.53 11.23
CA TYR A 38 -2.91 15.35 10.40
C TYR A 38 -2.80 15.67 8.91
N LYS A 39 -3.44 16.76 8.47
CA LYS A 39 -3.36 17.22 7.08
C LYS A 39 -1.94 17.59 6.65
N ARG A 40 -1.16 18.25 7.53
CA ARG A 40 0.25 18.59 7.26
C ARG A 40 1.12 17.35 7.01
N TYR A 41 0.77 16.20 7.61
CA TYR A 41 1.51 14.96 7.47
C TYR A 41 1.07 14.10 6.26
N GLU A 42 0.05 14.49 5.49
CA GLU A 42 -0.39 13.74 4.30
C GLU A 42 0.75 13.45 3.32
N PRO A 43 1.68 14.38 2.97
CA PRO A 43 2.80 14.07 2.09
C PRO A 43 3.70 12.95 2.64
N GLN A 44 4.02 12.99 3.93
CA GLN A 44 4.84 11.95 4.56
C GLN A 44 4.10 10.62 4.66
N VAL A 45 2.77 10.63 4.78
CA VAL A 45 1.94 9.41 4.70
C VAL A 45 2.03 8.82 3.31
N LEU A 46 1.90 9.61 2.25
CA LEU A 46 2.06 9.14 0.87
C LEU A 46 3.45 8.55 0.62
N GLU A 47 4.52 9.23 1.06
CA GLU A 47 5.90 8.71 1.00
C GLU A 47 6.05 7.39 1.77
N THR A 48 5.45 7.29 2.95
CA THR A 48 5.46 6.07 3.77
C THR A 48 4.76 4.92 3.05
N VAL A 49 3.59 5.18 2.49
CA VAL A 49 2.78 4.19 1.75
C VAL A 49 3.56 3.71 0.52
N ASP A 50 4.14 4.63 -0.25
CA ASP A 50 4.89 4.28 -1.45
C ASP A 50 6.15 3.46 -1.12
N TRP A 51 6.85 3.79 -0.04
CA TRP A 51 7.98 2.99 0.42
C TRP A 51 7.53 1.59 0.88
N LEU A 52 6.48 1.51 1.72
CA LEU A 52 5.95 0.22 2.17
C LEU A 52 5.50 -0.68 1.01
N GLN A 53 4.87 -0.08 0.00
CA GLN A 53 4.40 -0.75 -1.20
C GLN A 53 5.56 -1.31 -2.03
N ASN A 54 6.62 -0.51 -2.25
CA ASN A 54 7.70 -0.83 -3.18
C ASN A 54 8.88 -1.59 -2.56
N THR A 55 9.05 -1.56 -1.24
CA THR A 55 10.15 -2.26 -0.56
C THR A 55 9.75 -3.68 -0.16
N PRO A 56 10.50 -4.74 -0.52
CA PRO A 56 10.24 -6.11 -0.11
C PRO A 56 10.10 -6.27 1.41
N TRP A 57 9.21 -7.15 1.88
CA TRP A 57 8.87 -7.20 3.31
C TRP A 57 10.02 -7.66 4.21
N THR A 58 11.01 -8.34 3.65
CA THR A 58 12.22 -8.80 4.37
C THR A 58 13.26 -7.69 4.54
N GLU A 59 13.12 -6.58 3.81
CA GLU A 59 14.05 -5.47 3.85
C GLU A 59 13.70 -4.47 4.96
N GLU A 60 14.76 -3.93 5.57
CA GLU A 60 14.72 -2.90 6.61
C GLU A 60 13.65 -3.13 7.70
N PRO A 61 13.62 -4.30 8.39
CA PRO A 61 12.50 -4.68 9.27
C PRO A 61 12.24 -3.68 10.40
N VAL A 62 13.29 -3.06 10.96
CA VAL A 62 13.16 -2.00 11.97
C VAL A 62 12.48 -0.76 11.38
N LYS A 63 12.92 -0.33 10.20
CA LYS A 63 12.36 0.84 9.51
C LYS A 63 10.91 0.60 9.10
N ARG A 64 10.59 -0.60 8.61
CA ARG A 64 9.23 -1.04 8.31
C ARG A 64 8.32 -0.99 9.52
N ARG A 65 8.79 -1.48 10.67
CA ARG A 65 8.02 -1.40 11.92
C ARG A 65 7.69 0.05 12.28
N LEU A 66 8.65 0.97 12.15
CA LEU A 66 8.44 2.39 12.43
C LEU A 66 7.51 3.05 11.40
N ALA A 67 7.66 2.73 10.12
CA ALA A 67 6.80 3.20 9.04
C ALA A 67 5.35 2.75 9.23
N ASN A 68 5.13 1.47 9.54
CA ASN A 68 3.82 0.94 9.89
C ASN A 68 3.22 1.64 11.11
N ALA A 69 4.03 1.88 12.16
CA ALA A 69 3.57 2.58 13.35
C ALA A 69 3.13 4.01 13.04
N PHE A 70 3.88 4.75 12.21
CA PHE A 70 3.49 6.08 11.75
C PHE A 70 2.18 6.05 10.95
N LEU A 71 2.07 5.18 9.94
CA LEU A 71 0.87 5.03 9.11
C LEU A 71 -0.37 4.69 9.95
N PHE A 72 -0.26 3.66 10.80
CA PHE A 72 -1.37 3.25 11.66
C PHE A 72 -1.75 4.32 12.67
N LYS A 73 -0.77 5.04 13.23
CA LYS A 73 -1.06 6.13 14.17
C LYS A 73 -1.74 7.31 13.49
N TRP A 74 -1.42 7.59 12.23
CA TRP A 74 -2.07 8.64 11.45
C TRP A 74 -3.51 8.27 11.11
N ILE A 75 -3.75 7.09 10.51
CA ILE A 75 -5.08 6.68 10.06
C ILE A 75 -6.08 6.50 11.22
N GLN A 76 -5.58 6.15 12.42
CA GLN A 76 -6.42 6.03 13.62
C GLN A 76 -7.01 7.35 14.12
N GLY A 77 -6.46 8.51 13.72
CA GLY A 77 -6.91 9.79 14.25
C GLY A 77 -7.11 10.90 13.22
N VAL A 78 -6.81 10.66 11.95
CA VAL A 78 -7.03 11.64 10.88
C VAL A 78 -8.52 12.00 10.80
N PRO A 79 -8.88 13.29 10.91
CA PRO A 79 -10.27 13.70 10.75
C PRO A 79 -10.73 13.57 9.30
N GLY A 80 -11.93 13.02 9.10
CA GLY A 80 -12.58 12.97 7.79
C GLY A 80 -12.22 11.76 6.91
N ILE A 81 -11.29 10.90 7.34
CA ILE A 81 -11.03 9.61 6.68
C ILE A 81 -11.45 8.51 7.64
N VAL A 82 -12.52 7.79 7.28
CA VAL A 82 -13.12 6.75 8.13
C VAL A 82 -13.02 5.40 7.47
N MET A 83 -12.06 4.60 7.91
CA MET A 83 -11.88 3.22 7.48
C MET A 83 -12.60 2.26 8.43
N THR A 84 -13.28 1.28 7.87
CA THR A 84 -13.82 0.14 8.64
C THR A 84 -13.03 -1.10 8.30
N ILE A 85 -12.42 -1.73 9.30
CA ILE A 85 -11.76 -3.03 9.13
C ILE A 85 -12.84 -4.11 9.15
N MET A 86 -13.09 -4.73 8.00
CA MET A 86 -14.05 -5.84 7.89
C MET A 86 -13.39 -7.16 8.31
N PRO A 87 -14.14 -8.14 8.84
CA PRO A 87 -13.61 -9.47 9.15
C PRO A 87 -12.93 -10.15 7.96
N GLU A 88 -13.42 -9.90 6.74
CA GLU A 88 -12.80 -10.39 5.52
C GLU A 88 -11.34 -9.90 5.39
N LEU A 89 -11.02 -8.66 5.79
CA LEU A 89 -9.63 -8.19 5.81
C LEU A 89 -8.77 -8.95 6.82
N ILE A 90 -9.35 -9.34 7.96
CA ILE A 90 -8.63 -10.13 8.97
C ILE A 90 -8.26 -11.49 8.36
N ASN A 91 -9.21 -12.14 7.68
CA ASN A 91 -8.96 -13.41 6.98
C ASN A 91 -7.89 -13.25 5.89
N LEU A 92 -7.94 -12.20 5.08
CA LEU A 92 -6.95 -11.96 4.02
C LEU A 92 -5.53 -11.67 4.54
N THR A 93 -5.37 -11.37 5.83
CA THR A 93 -4.09 -10.95 6.42
C THR A 93 -3.60 -11.89 7.52
N ASP A 94 -4.28 -13.00 7.75
CA ASP A 94 -3.99 -13.94 8.85
C ASP A 94 -2.64 -14.66 8.67
N LYS A 95 -2.31 -15.05 7.44
CA LYS A 95 -1.05 -15.71 7.05
C LYS A 95 0.10 -14.72 6.90
N ASN A 96 -0.21 -13.45 6.63
CA ASN A 96 0.78 -12.38 6.54
C ASN A 96 0.20 -11.01 6.93
N ASN A 97 0.43 -10.62 8.18
CA ASN A 97 -0.07 -9.37 8.74
C ASN A 97 0.52 -8.11 8.07
N LEU A 98 1.59 -8.20 7.27
CA LEU A 98 2.15 -7.05 6.56
C LEU A 98 1.24 -6.61 5.40
N LEU A 99 0.33 -7.47 4.94
CA LEU A 99 -0.70 -7.12 3.96
C LEU A 99 -1.73 -6.12 4.53
N MET A 100 -1.92 -6.08 5.85
CA MET A 100 -2.74 -5.06 6.51
C MET A 100 -2.21 -3.65 6.22
N ALA A 101 -0.88 -3.47 6.28
CA ALA A 101 -0.27 -2.17 5.99
C ALA A 101 -0.45 -1.76 4.52
N ALA A 102 -0.44 -2.73 3.58
CA ALA A 102 -0.71 -2.46 2.17
C ALA A 102 -2.16 -2.04 1.93
N PHE A 103 -3.13 -2.72 2.57
CA PHE A 103 -4.53 -2.31 2.52
C PHE A 103 -4.72 -0.90 3.08
N VAL A 104 -4.24 -0.67 4.31
CA VAL A 104 -4.38 0.63 4.98
C VAL A 104 -3.72 1.74 4.19
N GLY A 105 -2.54 1.46 3.62
CA GLY A 105 -1.83 2.41 2.78
C GLY A 105 -2.59 2.74 1.50
N GLY A 106 -3.11 1.73 0.79
CA GLY A 106 -3.92 1.93 -0.41
C GLY A 106 -5.18 2.75 -0.14
N TYR A 107 -5.89 2.46 0.95
CA TYR A 107 -7.06 3.24 1.36
C TYR A 107 -6.67 4.69 1.68
N SER A 108 -5.63 4.88 2.50
CA SER A 108 -5.17 6.20 2.94
C SER A 108 -4.74 7.06 1.76
N LYS A 109 -3.96 6.48 0.84
CA LYS A 109 -3.53 7.14 -0.39
C LYS A 109 -4.71 7.55 -1.25
N TYR A 110 -5.67 6.65 -1.46
CA TYR A 110 -6.86 6.96 -2.24
C TYR A 110 -7.66 8.11 -1.63
N ALA A 111 -7.89 8.07 -0.31
CA ALA A 111 -8.65 9.09 0.41
C ALA A 111 -7.98 10.47 0.40
N ILE A 112 -6.64 10.54 0.48
CA ILE A 112 -5.88 11.79 0.37
C ILE A 112 -5.99 12.37 -1.05
N GLU A 113 -5.85 11.52 -2.06
CA GLU A 113 -5.84 11.94 -3.47
C GLU A 113 -7.25 12.27 -4.00
N HIS A 114 -8.31 11.80 -3.34
CA HIS A 114 -9.70 11.95 -3.76
C HIS A 114 -10.58 12.52 -2.63
N PRO A 115 -10.56 13.85 -2.39
CA PRO A 115 -11.44 14.47 -1.40
C PRO A 115 -12.92 14.21 -1.73
N GLY A 116 -13.68 13.73 -0.74
CA GLY A 116 -15.10 13.36 -0.93
C GLY A 116 -15.32 11.98 -1.55
N TYR A 117 -14.30 11.10 -1.52
CA TYR A 117 -14.36 9.73 -2.00
C TYR A 117 -15.56 8.93 -1.48
N LEU A 118 -16.03 7.97 -2.28
CA LEU A 118 -16.95 6.94 -1.81
C LEU A 118 -16.15 5.81 -1.13
N LYS A 119 -16.68 5.27 -0.02
CA LYS A 119 -15.98 4.27 0.79
C LYS A 119 -15.62 3.02 -0.04
N GLU A 120 -16.51 2.64 -0.95
CA GLU A 120 -16.41 1.53 -1.89
C GLU A 120 -15.20 1.69 -2.82
N GLU A 121 -14.95 2.92 -3.27
CA GLU A 121 -13.83 3.24 -4.15
C GLU A 121 -12.50 3.13 -3.40
N ALA A 122 -12.44 3.67 -2.18
CA ALA A 122 -11.28 3.55 -1.31
C ALA A 122 -10.99 2.10 -0.92
N ASN A 123 -12.02 1.31 -0.63
CA ASN A 123 -11.90 -0.13 -0.36
C ASN A 123 -11.38 -0.89 -1.59
N ASN A 124 -11.89 -0.59 -2.78
CA ASN A 124 -11.40 -1.20 -4.02
C ASN A 124 -9.92 -0.85 -4.28
N ALA A 125 -9.52 0.40 -4.06
CA ALA A 125 -8.12 0.81 -4.15
C ALA A 125 -7.24 0.09 -3.11
N ALA A 126 -7.72 -0.06 -1.88
CA ALA A 126 -7.03 -0.76 -0.79
C ALA A 126 -6.81 -2.25 -1.08
N VAL A 127 -7.84 -2.95 -1.57
CA VAL A 127 -7.73 -4.36 -1.96
C VAL A 127 -6.73 -4.53 -3.12
N ARG A 128 -6.75 -3.63 -4.11
CA ARG A 128 -5.78 -3.65 -5.20
C ARG A 128 -4.35 -3.40 -4.73
N ALA A 129 -4.15 -2.47 -3.80
CA ALA A 129 -2.83 -2.23 -3.19
C ALA A 129 -2.31 -3.48 -2.47
N LEU A 130 -3.18 -4.17 -1.71
CA LEU A 130 -2.87 -5.44 -1.06
C LEU A 130 -2.46 -6.51 -2.08
N ILE A 131 -3.26 -6.71 -3.14
CA ILE A 131 -2.95 -7.68 -4.21
C ILE A 131 -1.61 -7.34 -4.87
N ALA A 132 -1.42 -6.08 -5.23
CA ALA A 132 -0.18 -5.60 -5.86
C ALA A 132 1.03 -5.85 -4.95
N LYS A 133 0.89 -5.58 -3.64
CA LYS A 133 1.94 -5.83 -2.67
C LYS A 133 2.28 -7.31 -2.62
N TYR A 134 1.28 -8.17 -2.41
CA TYR A 134 1.47 -9.61 -2.39
C TYR A 134 2.18 -10.10 -3.66
N ARG A 135 1.74 -9.68 -4.86
CA ARG A 135 2.34 -10.09 -6.14
C ARG A 135 3.77 -9.62 -6.34
N ALA A 136 4.13 -8.46 -5.81
CA ALA A 136 5.48 -7.90 -5.92
C ALA A 136 6.50 -8.61 -5.01
N GLU A 137 6.03 -9.33 -3.99
CA GLU A 137 6.90 -9.89 -2.95
C GLU A 137 7.67 -11.13 -3.43
N PRO A 138 9.02 -11.09 -3.45
CA PRO A 138 9.83 -12.20 -3.94
C PRO A 138 9.77 -13.43 -3.04
N THR A 139 9.54 -13.23 -1.74
CA THR A 139 9.54 -14.29 -0.73
C THR A 139 8.12 -14.72 -0.34
N ARG A 140 7.11 -14.36 -1.15
CA ARG A 140 5.72 -14.71 -0.87
C ARG A 140 5.49 -16.21 -0.79
N LYS A 141 4.73 -16.60 0.23
CA LYS A 141 4.13 -17.93 0.30
C LYS A 141 2.76 -17.85 -0.36
N LYS A 142 2.38 -18.90 -1.07
CA LYS A 142 1.08 -19.00 -1.72
C LYS A 142 -0.03 -18.87 -0.68
N ASP A 143 -0.96 -17.97 -0.94
CA ASP A 143 -2.15 -17.75 -0.13
C ASP A 143 -3.40 -17.84 -1.02
N GLU A 144 -4.15 -18.93 -0.89
CA GLU A 144 -5.31 -19.20 -1.76
C GLU A 144 -6.38 -18.10 -1.72
N ASP A 145 -6.50 -17.40 -0.59
CA ASP A 145 -7.48 -16.32 -0.41
C ASP A 145 -7.06 -15.10 -1.25
N ILE A 146 -5.76 -14.77 -1.25
CA ILE A 146 -5.22 -13.70 -2.11
C ILE A 146 -5.18 -14.14 -3.59
N GLU A 147 -4.84 -15.41 -3.87
CA GLU A 147 -4.86 -15.94 -5.23
C GLU A 147 -6.28 -15.91 -5.83
N LYS A 148 -7.32 -16.07 -5.01
CA LYS A 148 -8.71 -15.86 -5.44
C LYS A 148 -8.95 -14.41 -5.87
N LEU A 149 -8.48 -13.43 -5.10
CA LEU A 149 -8.61 -12.02 -5.46
C LEU A 149 -7.85 -11.67 -6.74
N ILE A 150 -6.66 -12.25 -6.95
CA ILE A 150 -5.90 -12.10 -8.20
C ILE A 150 -6.68 -12.62 -9.40
N ARG A 151 -7.37 -13.77 -9.27
CA ARG A 151 -8.24 -14.29 -10.33
C ARG A 151 -9.42 -13.37 -10.61
N LEU A 152 -10.10 -12.89 -9.56
CA LEU A 152 -11.20 -11.93 -9.68
C LEU A 152 -10.74 -10.63 -10.34
N GLU A 153 -9.52 -10.15 -10.05
CA GLU A 153 -8.96 -8.97 -10.71
C GLU A 153 -8.75 -9.21 -12.21
N ARG A 154 -8.12 -10.33 -12.57
CA ARG A 154 -7.88 -10.73 -13.97
C ARG A 154 -9.19 -10.84 -14.76
N ASP A 155 -10.24 -11.36 -14.12
CA ASP A 155 -11.53 -11.63 -14.75
C ASP A 155 -12.47 -10.41 -14.72
N GLY A 156 -12.00 -9.25 -14.21
CA GLY A 156 -12.79 -8.02 -14.14
C GLY A 156 -13.87 -7.99 -13.06
N GLN A 157 -13.86 -8.96 -12.15
CA GLN A 157 -14.88 -9.19 -11.13
C GLN A 157 -14.51 -8.66 -9.74
N LEU A 158 -13.28 -8.18 -9.53
CA LEU A 158 -12.82 -7.72 -8.21
C LEU A 158 -13.69 -6.60 -7.63
N GLY A 159 -14.07 -5.60 -8.43
CA GLY A 159 -14.88 -4.49 -7.94
C GLY A 159 -16.26 -4.95 -7.44
N TYR A 160 -16.87 -5.91 -8.15
CA TYR A 160 -18.12 -6.53 -7.72
C TYR A 160 -17.94 -7.27 -6.39
N TRP A 161 -16.88 -8.05 -6.25
CA TRP A 161 -16.56 -8.74 -4.99
C TRP A 161 -16.34 -7.76 -3.83
N VAL A 162 -15.67 -6.63 -4.06
CA VAL A 162 -15.48 -5.61 -3.02
C VAL A 162 -16.83 -5.07 -2.54
N MET A 163 -17.69 -4.65 -3.46
CA MET A 163 -19.00 -4.08 -3.12
C MET A 163 -19.95 -5.09 -2.47
N ASN A 164 -19.87 -6.36 -2.86
CA ASN A 164 -20.87 -7.36 -2.49
C ASN A 164 -20.39 -8.35 -1.43
N ASP A 165 -19.10 -8.56 -1.24
CA ASP A 165 -18.60 -9.60 -0.33
C ASP A 165 -17.68 -9.03 0.74
N TYR A 166 -16.77 -8.12 0.38
CA TYR A 166 -15.91 -7.45 1.37
C TYR A 166 -16.71 -6.55 2.32
N GLU A 167 -17.68 -5.81 1.79
CA GLU A 167 -18.45 -4.82 2.56
C GLU A 167 -19.67 -5.40 3.28
N LYS A 168 -19.96 -6.69 3.12
CA LYS A 168 -21.07 -7.33 3.82
C LYS A 168 -20.82 -7.29 5.33
N PRO A 169 -21.70 -6.66 6.12
CA PRO A 169 -21.70 -6.85 7.56
C PRO A 169 -21.95 -8.34 7.83
N GLN A 170 -21.15 -8.94 8.72
CA GLN A 170 -21.49 -10.27 9.21
C GLN A 170 -22.83 -10.15 9.95
N GLN A 171 -23.84 -10.91 9.51
CA GLN A 171 -25.08 -11.06 10.27
C GLN A 171 -24.70 -11.78 11.57
N GLU A 172 -24.93 -11.10 12.70
CA GLU A 172 -24.82 -11.68 14.04
C GLU A 172 -25.82 -12.82 14.26
#